data_AF-A0A958TKE0-F1
#
_entry.id   AF-A0A958TKE0-F1
#
_cell.length_a   1.000
_cell.length_b   1.000
_cell.length_c   1.000
_cell.angle_alpha   90.00
_cell.angle_beta   90.00
_cell.angle_gamma   90.00
#
_symmetry.space_group_name_H-M   'P 1'
#
loop_
_entity.id
_entity.type
_entity.pdbx_description
1 polymer ?
#
loop_
_entity_poly.entity_id
_entity_poly.type
_entity_poly.pdbx_seq_one_letter_code
_entity_poly.pdbx_strand_id
1 'polypeptide(L)'
;ESRAKQKHQRPKLLWFTGLSGSGKSTIANLVEKKLHAMGKHTYLLDGDNIRHGLNKDLGFTDADRVENIRRIGEVAHLMVDAGLIVLTAFISPFRAERRMVREMVGEGEFIEIFVDTPLEICEQRDVKGLYKKARAGELKNFTGIDSPYEEPEAAEIHVNTVEFSAEEAADIVIEKMGY
;
A
#
# COMPACT_ATOMS: atom_id res chain seq x y z
N GLU A 1 -3.54 -20.52 -11.45
CA GLU A 1 -3.28 -20.51 -12.92
C GLU A 1 -4.50 -20.38 -13.85
N SER A 2 -5.51 -21.27 -13.80
CA SER A 2 -6.63 -21.25 -14.77
C SER A 2 -7.39 -19.90 -14.79
N ARG A 3 -7.63 -19.31 -13.61
CA ARG A 3 -8.28 -18.00 -13.48
C ARG A 3 -7.48 -16.84 -14.10
N ALA A 4 -6.15 -16.86 -13.94
CA ALA A 4 -5.26 -15.89 -14.57
C ALA A 4 -5.28 -16.00 -16.10
N LYS A 5 -5.30 -17.24 -16.64
CA LYS A 5 -5.43 -17.49 -18.08
C LYS A 5 -6.75 -16.97 -18.64
N GLN A 6 -7.87 -17.16 -17.93
CA GLN A 6 -9.18 -16.62 -18.34
C GLN A 6 -9.21 -15.09 -18.40
N LYS A 7 -8.45 -14.41 -17.53
CA LYS A 7 -8.36 -12.95 -17.50
C LYS A 7 -7.27 -12.37 -18.42
N HIS A 8 -6.50 -13.22 -19.10
CA HIS A 8 -5.38 -12.82 -19.96
C HIS A 8 -4.40 -11.84 -19.26
N GLN A 9 -4.14 -12.07 -17.97
CA GLN A 9 -3.23 -11.25 -17.16
C GLN A 9 -2.45 -12.10 -16.16
N ARG A 10 -1.31 -11.56 -15.70
CA ARG A 10 -0.58 -12.12 -14.56
C ARG A 10 -1.12 -11.45 -13.29
N PRO A 11 -1.65 -12.19 -12.32
CA PRO A 11 -2.06 -11.62 -11.05
C PRO A 11 -0.82 -11.09 -10.32
N LYS A 12 -1.00 -9.99 -9.60
CA LYS A 12 0.06 -9.31 -8.86
C LYS A 12 -0.56 -8.64 -7.64
N LEU A 13 0.18 -8.58 -6.55
CA LEU A 13 -0.12 -7.78 -5.36
C LEU A 13 0.80 -6.56 -5.34
N LEU A 14 0.26 -5.39 -5.64
CA LEU A 14 0.96 -4.12 -5.56
C LEU A 14 0.82 -3.56 -4.15
N TRP A 15 1.90 -3.63 -3.39
CA TRP A 15 1.93 -3.25 -1.98
C TRP A 15 2.57 -1.88 -1.79
N PHE A 16 1.76 -0.83 -1.78
CA PHE A 16 2.24 0.53 -1.51
C PHE A 16 2.44 0.73 -0.01
N THR A 17 3.68 1.07 0.38
CA THR A 17 4.09 1.35 1.76
C THR A 17 4.77 2.71 1.86
N GLY A 18 4.70 3.37 3.02
CA GLY A 18 5.19 4.73 3.23
C GLY A 18 4.47 5.46 4.35
N LEU A 19 5.01 6.61 4.78
CA LEU A 19 4.44 7.44 5.85
C LEU A 19 3.03 7.96 5.53
N SER A 20 2.25 8.31 6.55
CA SER A 20 0.96 8.99 6.33
C SER A 20 1.19 10.27 5.51
N GLY A 21 0.32 10.58 4.54
CA GLY A 21 0.52 11.76 3.68
C GLY A 21 1.65 11.65 2.64
N SER A 22 2.32 10.50 2.52
CA SER A 22 3.35 10.30 1.49
C SER A 22 2.82 10.31 0.05
N GLY A 23 1.53 10.02 -0.14
CA GLY A 23 0.88 10.01 -1.47
C GLY A 23 0.49 8.61 -1.97
N LYS A 24 0.69 7.55 -1.17
CA LYS A 24 0.30 6.17 -1.51
C LYS A 24 -1.07 6.04 -2.16
N SER A 25 -2.12 6.51 -1.49
CA SER A 25 -3.50 6.36 -1.99
C SER A 25 -3.69 7.10 -3.32
N THR A 26 -3.08 8.28 -3.48
CA THR A 26 -3.14 9.03 -4.75
C THR A 26 -2.49 8.25 -5.88
N ILE A 27 -1.27 7.75 -5.68
CA ILE A 27 -0.52 6.99 -6.69
C ILE A 27 -1.24 5.67 -6.99
N ALA A 28 -1.69 4.92 -5.98
CA ALA A 28 -2.40 3.67 -6.16
C ALA A 28 -3.69 3.84 -6.97
N ASN A 29 -4.46 4.91 -6.74
CA ASN A 29 -5.65 5.23 -7.54
C ASN A 29 -5.30 5.57 -9.00
N LEU A 30 -4.19 6.28 -9.25
CA LEU A 30 -3.74 6.59 -10.60
C LEU A 30 -3.26 5.33 -11.34
N VAL A 31 -2.50 4.47 -10.66
CA VAL A 31 -2.07 3.17 -11.20
C VAL A 31 -3.28 2.30 -11.52
N GLU A 32 -4.28 2.22 -10.62
CA GLU A 32 -5.52 1.49 -10.87
C GLU A 32 -6.25 2.03 -12.12
N LYS A 33 -6.39 3.36 -12.24
CA LYS A 33 -7.01 3.99 -13.43
C LYS A 33 -6.29 3.63 -14.73
N LYS A 34 -4.95 3.68 -14.73
CA LYS A 34 -4.13 3.33 -15.91
C LYS A 34 -4.27 1.85 -16.27
N LEU A 35 -4.18 0.94 -15.29
CA LEU A 35 -4.40 -0.50 -15.49
C LEU A 35 -5.82 -0.79 -16.01
N HIS A 36 -6.83 -0.14 -15.45
CA HIS A 36 -8.21 -0.29 -15.90
C HIS A 36 -8.39 0.20 -17.34
N ALA A 37 -7.78 1.32 -17.73
CA ALA A 37 -7.79 1.82 -19.10
C ALA A 37 -7.12 0.85 -20.09
N MET A 38 -6.16 0.03 -19.63
CA MET A 38 -5.53 -1.06 -20.38
C MET A 38 -6.35 -2.36 -20.40
N GLY A 39 -7.57 -2.36 -19.85
CA GLY A 39 -8.45 -3.53 -19.77
C GLY A 39 -8.00 -4.56 -18.74
N LYS A 40 -7.16 -4.20 -17.76
CA LYS A 40 -6.75 -5.10 -16.68
C LYS A 40 -7.84 -5.19 -15.61
N HIS A 41 -7.98 -6.38 -15.04
CA HIS A 41 -8.88 -6.64 -13.93
C HIS A 41 -8.17 -6.33 -12.61
N THR A 42 -8.51 -5.19 -12.01
CA THR A 42 -7.90 -4.69 -10.79
C THR A 42 -8.88 -4.63 -9.62
N TYR A 43 -8.33 -4.50 -8.41
CA TYR A 43 -9.09 -4.06 -7.25
C TYR A 43 -8.19 -3.34 -6.23
N LEU A 44 -8.60 -2.17 -5.76
CA LEU A 44 -7.90 -1.41 -4.73
C LEU A 44 -8.45 -1.69 -3.33
N LEU A 45 -7.61 -2.30 -2.47
CA LEU A 45 -7.83 -2.42 -1.03
C LEU A 45 -7.21 -1.21 -0.32
N ASP A 46 -8.07 -0.33 0.17
CA ASP A 46 -7.68 0.93 0.79
C ASP A 46 -8.09 0.98 2.27
N GLY A 47 -7.50 1.90 3.03
CA GLY A 47 -7.74 2.07 4.47
C GLY A 47 -9.19 2.37 4.84
N ASP A 48 -9.92 3.12 4.01
CA ASP A 48 -11.31 3.49 4.26
C ASP A 48 -12.25 2.30 4.00
N ASN A 49 -12.00 1.51 2.95
CA ASN A 49 -12.80 0.30 2.65
C ASN A 49 -12.58 -0.81 3.69
N ILE A 50 -11.34 -0.99 4.15
CA ILE A 50 -10.99 -2.06 5.09
C ILE A 50 -11.35 -1.70 6.53
N ARG A 51 -11.08 -0.47 6.98
CA ARG A 51 -11.31 -0.08 8.39
C ARG A 51 -12.78 0.16 8.73
N HIS A 52 -13.65 0.44 7.76
CA HIS A 52 -15.10 0.52 8.03
C HIS A 52 -15.79 -0.84 8.01
N GLY A 53 -15.17 -1.86 7.39
CA GLY A 53 -15.72 -3.20 7.24
C GLY A 53 -14.92 -4.25 7.99
N LEU A 54 -13.98 -4.89 7.27
CA LEU A 54 -13.23 -6.07 7.70
C LEU A 54 -12.45 -5.86 9.00
N ASN A 55 -11.91 -4.66 9.21
CA ASN A 55 -11.02 -4.33 10.32
C ASN A 55 -11.61 -3.28 11.26
N LYS A 56 -12.94 -3.14 11.30
CA LYS A 56 -13.63 -2.13 12.14
C LYS A 56 -13.44 -2.34 13.64
N ASP A 57 -13.10 -3.56 14.05
CA ASP A 57 -12.81 -3.97 15.43
C ASP A 57 -11.38 -3.63 15.87
N LEU A 58 -10.49 -3.29 14.94
CA LEU A 58 -9.07 -3.08 15.23
C LEU A 58 -8.78 -1.60 15.53
N GLY A 59 -8.07 -1.37 16.63
CA GLY A 59 -7.59 -0.05 17.03
C GLY A 59 -6.29 0.36 16.34
N PHE A 60 -5.40 0.96 17.14
CA PHE A 60 -4.10 1.49 16.69
C PHE A 60 -2.91 0.98 17.52
N THR A 61 -3.12 -0.03 18.36
CA THR A 61 -2.02 -0.72 19.07
C THR A 61 -1.14 -1.45 18.06
N ASP A 62 0.09 -1.81 18.44
CA ASP A 62 0.97 -2.57 17.53
C ASP A 62 0.36 -3.92 17.15
N ALA A 63 -0.25 -4.63 18.11
CA ALA A 63 -0.96 -5.88 17.85
C ALA A 63 -2.12 -5.70 16.85
N ASP A 64 -2.92 -4.63 16.99
CA ASP A 64 -3.99 -4.31 16.04
C ASP A 64 -3.45 -4.00 14.65
N ARG A 65 -2.27 -3.37 14.55
CA ARG A 65 -1.62 -3.08 13.27
C ARG A 65 -1.13 -4.35 12.59
N VAL A 66 -0.49 -5.24 13.35
CA VAL A 66 -0.06 -6.55 12.85
C VAL A 66 -1.27 -7.31 12.31
N GLU A 67 -2.35 -7.41 13.09
CA GLU A 67 -3.56 -8.12 12.68
C GLU A 67 -4.25 -7.44 11.49
N ASN A 68 -4.25 -6.11 11.45
CA ASN A 68 -4.79 -5.35 10.32
C ASN A 68 -4.06 -5.74 9.03
N ILE A 69 -2.73 -5.74 9.04
CA ILE A 69 -1.92 -6.13 7.86
C ILE A 69 -2.10 -7.60 7.52
N ARG A 70 -2.17 -8.50 8.51
CA ARG A 70 -2.43 -9.92 8.27
C ARG A 70 -3.77 -10.15 7.57
N ARG A 71 -4.86 -9.55 8.06
CA ARG A 71 -6.21 -9.67 7.44
C ARG A 71 -6.23 -9.14 6.01
N ILE A 72 -5.57 -8.01 5.76
CA ILE A 72 -5.45 -7.45 4.41
C ILE A 72 -4.66 -8.39 3.51
N GLY A 73 -3.55 -8.95 4.01
CA GLY A 73 -2.71 -9.90 3.29
C GLY A 73 -3.49 -11.14 2.84
N GLU A 74 -4.29 -11.74 3.74
CA GLU A 74 -5.13 -12.90 3.42
C GLU A 74 -6.17 -12.58 2.33
N VAL A 75 -6.86 -11.44 2.44
CA VAL A 75 -7.83 -11.04 1.41
C VAL A 75 -7.15 -10.75 0.09
N ALA A 76 -6.01 -10.06 0.12
CA ALA A 76 -5.23 -9.77 -1.08
C ALA A 76 -4.74 -11.06 -1.75
N HIS A 77 -4.26 -12.03 -0.97
CA HIS A 77 -3.87 -13.36 -1.44
C HIS A 77 -5.02 -14.06 -2.17
N LEU A 78 -6.22 -14.13 -1.57
CA LEU A 78 -7.38 -14.77 -2.20
C LEU A 78 -7.77 -14.09 -3.53
N MET A 79 -7.62 -12.77 -3.63
CA MET A 79 -7.93 -12.00 -4.83
C MET A 79 -6.85 -12.18 -5.92
N VAL A 80 -5.58 -12.29 -5.54
CA VAL A 80 -4.47 -12.67 -6.43
C VAL A 80 -4.69 -14.09 -6.97
N ASP A 81 -5.05 -15.05 -6.11
CA ASP A 81 -5.40 -16.41 -6.51
C ASP A 81 -6.65 -16.45 -7.42
N ALA A 82 -7.56 -15.47 -7.28
CA ALA A 82 -8.68 -15.25 -8.20
C ALA A 82 -8.27 -14.68 -9.58
N GLY A 83 -6.97 -14.39 -9.79
CA GLY A 83 -6.41 -13.89 -11.04
C GLY A 83 -6.40 -12.36 -11.18
N LEU A 84 -6.65 -11.60 -10.11
CA LEU A 84 -6.71 -10.14 -10.14
C LEU A 84 -5.32 -9.50 -9.94
N ILE A 85 -5.19 -8.26 -10.39
CA ILE A 85 -4.11 -7.36 -9.95
C ILE A 85 -4.67 -6.56 -8.77
N VAL A 86 -4.17 -6.85 -7.57
CA VAL A 86 -4.65 -6.24 -6.33
C VAL A 86 -3.71 -5.10 -5.97
N LEU A 87 -4.26 -3.94 -5.65
CA LEU A 87 -3.51 -2.80 -5.17
C LEU A 87 -3.83 -2.57 -3.70
N THR A 88 -2.84 -2.23 -2.89
CA THR A 88 -3.04 -1.93 -1.47
C THR A 88 -2.30 -0.67 -1.07
N ALA A 89 -2.94 0.24 -0.32
CA ALA A 89 -2.32 1.50 0.11
C ALA A 89 -2.37 1.66 1.64
N PHE A 90 -1.46 0.98 2.34
CA PHE A 90 -1.37 0.99 3.80
C PHE A 90 -0.04 1.57 4.27
N ILE A 91 0.05 2.02 5.53
CA ILE A 91 1.34 2.47 6.08
C ILE A 91 2.30 1.28 6.21
N SER A 92 1.80 0.12 6.68
CA SER A 92 2.56 -1.13 6.89
C SER A 92 3.97 -0.87 7.45
N PRO A 93 4.08 -0.28 8.66
CA PRO A 93 5.34 0.32 9.12
C PRO A 93 6.46 -0.68 9.36
N PHE A 94 6.14 -1.94 9.61
CA PHE A 94 7.11 -2.95 10.03
C PHE A 94 7.47 -3.88 8.88
N ARG A 95 8.76 -4.19 8.72
CA ARG A 95 9.29 -5.05 7.65
C ARG A 95 8.79 -6.48 7.77
N ALA A 96 8.66 -6.99 9.00
CA ALA A 96 8.26 -8.38 9.26
C ALA A 96 6.88 -8.69 8.66
N GLU A 97 5.94 -7.75 8.76
CA GLU A 97 4.57 -7.87 8.29
C GLU A 97 4.50 -7.77 6.78
N ARG A 98 5.30 -6.87 6.17
CA ARG A 98 5.41 -6.81 4.71
C ARG A 98 6.02 -8.09 4.14
N ARG A 99 7.02 -8.67 4.82
CA ARG A 99 7.59 -9.99 4.48
C ARG A 99 6.57 -11.10 4.62
N MET A 100 5.81 -11.13 5.72
CA MET A 100 4.75 -12.10 5.93
C MET A 100 3.73 -12.08 4.78
N VAL A 101 3.28 -10.90 4.34
CA VAL A 101 2.35 -10.78 3.20
C VAL A 101 3.00 -11.22 1.89
N ARG A 102 4.28 -10.87 1.66
CA ARG A 102 5.05 -11.32 0.50
C ARG A 102 5.11 -12.85 0.41
N GLU A 103 5.28 -13.53 1.55
CA GLU A 103 5.31 -14.99 1.66
C GLU A 103 3.94 -15.66 1.45
N MET A 104 2.83 -14.91 1.48
CA MET A 104 1.48 -15.44 1.21
C MET A 104 1.18 -15.64 -0.28
N VAL A 105 1.89 -14.95 -1.18
CA VAL A 105 1.63 -15.02 -2.64
C VAL A 105 2.79 -15.71 -3.37
N GLY A 106 2.57 -16.06 -4.63
CA GLY A 106 3.58 -16.73 -5.45
C GLY A 106 4.82 -15.87 -5.70
N GLU A 107 5.92 -16.53 -6.05
CA GLU A 107 7.16 -15.85 -6.41
C GLU A 107 6.94 -14.86 -7.56
N GLY A 108 7.37 -13.61 -7.35
CA GLY A 108 7.21 -12.52 -8.32
C GLY A 108 5.78 -11.96 -8.43
N GLU A 109 4.83 -12.41 -7.61
CA GLU A 109 3.47 -11.83 -7.55
C GLU A 109 3.42 -10.62 -6.62
N PHE A 110 4.20 -10.60 -5.54
CA PHE A 110 4.30 -9.44 -4.65
C PHE A 110 5.27 -8.40 -5.20
N ILE A 111 4.80 -7.14 -5.31
CA ILE A 111 5.59 -5.99 -5.70
C ILE A 111 5.47 -4.93 -4.61
N GLU A 112 6.53 -4.76 -3.82
CA GLU A 112 6.63 -3.72 -2.82
C GLU A 112 6.96 -2.39 -3.48
N ILE A 113 6.10 -1.40 -3.25
CA ILE A 113 6.23 -0.06 -3.79
C ILE A 113 6.48 0.88 -2.62
N PHE A 114 7.72 1.30 -2.45
CA PHE A 114 8.08 2.27 -1.43
C PHE A 114 7.78 3.68 -1.92
N VAL A 115 6.76 4.30 -1.34
CA VAL A 115 6.42 5.71 -1.55
C VAL A 115 7.17 6.53 -0.52
N ASP A 116 8.35 6.96 -0.94
CA ASP A 116 9.32 7.67 -0.14
C ASP A 116 9.06 9.18 -0.20
N THR A 117 8.72 9.71 0.97
CA THR A 117 8.44 11.11 1.18
C THR A 117 8.98 11.44 2.56
N PRO A 118 9.86 12.44 2.69
CA PRO A 118 10.38 12.85 3.99
C PRO A 118 9.25 13.18 4.96
N LEU A 119 9.44 12.83 6.24
CA LEU A 119 8.45 13.05 7.29
C LEU A 119 8.01 14.52 7.36
N GLU A 120 8.95 15.45 7.21
CA GLU A 120 8.68 16.89 7.27
C GLU A 120 7.72 17.34 6.17
N ILE A 121 7.84 16.75 4.98
CA ILE A 121 6.93 17.01 3.85
C ILE A 121 5.58 16.35 4.09
N CYS A 122 5.55 15.13 4.63
CA CYS A 122 4.31 14.48 5.06
C CYS A 122 3.55 15.31 6.12
N GLU A 123 4.27 15.82 7.13
CA GLU A 123 3.76 16.70 8.17
C GLU A 123 3.28 18.04 7.61
N GLN A 124 4.00 18.61 6.64
CA GLN A 124 3.56 19.85 5.98
C GLN A 124 2.26 19.64 5.19
N ARG A 125 2.13 18.50 4.49
CA ARG A 125 0.94 18.17 3.70
C ARG A 125 -0.28 17.90 4.58
N ASP A 126 -0.10 17.21 5.71
CA ASP A 126 -1.11 16.83 6.72
C ASP A 126 -2.55 16.70 6.20
N VAL A 127 -2.74 15.95 5.11
CA VAL A 127 -3.98 15.93 4.32
C VAL A 127 -5.21 15.57 5.16
N LYS A 128 -5.02 14.75 6.19
CA LYS A 128 -6.09 14.26 7.09
C LYS A 128 -6.08 14.96 8.46
N GLY A 129 -5.20 15.94 8.70
CA GLY A 129 -5.06 16.61 9.99
C GLY A 129 -4.53 15.69 11.11
N LEU A 130 -3.90 14.57 10.75
CA LEU A 130 -3.48 13.52 11.69
C LEU A 130 -2.15 13.88 12.36
N TYR A 131 -1.23 14.53 11.65
CA TYR A 131 0.04 14.94 12.22
C TYR A 131 -0.16 16.03 13.27
N LYS A 132 -1.03 17.01 13.01
CA LYS A 132 -1.39 18.02 14.02
C LYS A 132 -1.95 17.40 15.30
N LYS A 133 -2.89 16.44 15.16
CA LYS A 133 -3.46 15.72 16.31
C LYS A 133 -2.42 14.88 17.06
N ALA A 134 -1.51 14.23 16.34
CA ALA A 134 -0.41 13.48 16.96
C ALA A 134 0.54 14.40 17.74
N ARG A 135 0.95 15.53 17.15
CA ARG A 135 1.80 16.53 17.81
C ARG A 135 1.12 17.17 19.03
N ALA A 136 -0.21 17.27 19.03
CA ALA A 136 -1.00 17.71 20.19
C ALA A 136 -1.20 16.63 21.27
N GLY A 137 -0.74 15.39 21.04
CA GLY A 137 -0.90 14.26 21.97
C GLY A 137 -2.29 13.61 21.96
N GLU A 138 -3.15 14.01 21.02
CA GLU A 138 -4.51 13.47 20.88
C GLU A 138 -4.54 12.12 20.15
N LEU A 139 -3.52 11.85 19.32
CA LEU A 139 -3.29 10.57 18.67
C LEU A 139 -1.98 9.97 19.16
N LYS A 140 -2.07 8.85 19.88
CA LYS A 140 -0.91 8.09 20.35
C LYS A 140 -0.50 7.03 19.33
N ASN A 141 0.77 6.62 19.41
CA ASN A 141 1.43 5.62 18.58
C ASN A 141 1.44 5.96 17.07
N PHE A 142 1.36 7.23 16.69
CA PHE A 142 1.36 7.64 15.30
C PHE A 142 2.71 7.37 14.60
N THR A 143 2.65 6.64 13.47
CA THR A 143 3.84 6.27 12.70
C THR A 143 4.61 7.50 12.22
N GLY A 144 5.92 7.51 12.48
CA GLY A 144 6.83 8.62 12.17
C GLY A 144 6.95 9.66 13.28
N ILE A 145 6.10 9.63 14.32
CA ILE A 145 6.17 10.54 15.47
C ILE A 145 6.61 9.77 16.73
N ASP A 146 5.74 8.89 17.22
CA ASP A 146 5.93 8.11 18.46
C ASP A 146 5.84 6.59 18.22
N SER A 147 5.73 6.16 16.97
CA SER A 147 5.87 4.78 16.51
C SER A 147 6.78 4.73 15.27
N PRO A 148 7.66 3.72 15.13
CA PRO A 148 8.65 3.69 14.04
C PRO A 148 8.01 3.39 12.68
N TYR A 149 8.71 3.80 11.63
CA TYR A 149 8.52 3.32 10.26
C TYR A 149 9.82 2.68 9.80
N GLU A 150 9.80 1.37 9.55
CA GLU A 150 10.93 0.62 9.04
C GLU A 150 10.91 0.64 7.51
N GLU A 151 11.70 1.52 6.92
CA GLU A 151 11.82 1.67 5.47
C GLU A 151 12.14 0.35 4.77
N PRO A 152 11.54 0.00 3.62
CA PRO A 152 11.91 -1.20 2.88
C PRO A 152 13.39 -1.21 2.51
N GLU A 153 14.07 -2.34 2.72
CA GLU A 153 15.50 -2.49 2.36
C GLU A 153 15.70 -2.83 0.87
N ALA A 154 14.72 -3.51 0.26
CA ALA A 154 14.78 -4.01 -1.10
C ALA A 154 13.39 -4.01 -1.76
N ALA A 155 12.73 -2.85 -1.79
CA ALA A 155 11.47 -2.72 -2.52
C ALA A 155 11.70 -2.91 -4.03
N GLU A 156 10.77 -3.59 -4.72
CA GLU A 156 10.83 -3.75 -6.18
C GLU A 156 10.73 -2.41 -6.92
N ILE A 157 9.97 -1.47 -6.36
CA ILE A 157 9.78 -0.14 -6.93
C ILE A 157 9.92 0.90 -5.81
N HIS A 158 10.74 1.92 -6.06
CA HIS A 158 10.93 3.06 -5.17
C HIS A 158 10.50 4.33 -5.89
N VAL A 159 9.66 5.14 -5.24
CA VAL A 159 9.09 6.36 -5.77
C VAL A 159 9.31 7.49 -4.79
N ASN A 160 10.01 8.54 -5.22
CA ASN A 160 10.18 9.77 -4.46
C ASN A 160 9.12 10.81 -4.87
N THR A 161 8.19 11.14 -3.97
CA THR A 161 7.09 12.08 -4.29
C THR A 161 7.44 13.56 -4.09
N VAL A 162 8.71 13.86 -3.81
CA VAL A 162 9.28 15.22 -3.84
C VAL A 162 9.83 15.51 -5.24
N GLU A 163 10.41 14.49 -5.89
CA GLU A 163 10.99 14.59 -7.23
C GLU A 163 9.96 14.37 -8.33
N PHE A 164 9.01 13.47 -8.10
CA PHE A 164 7.99 13.10 -9.08
C PHE A 164 6.60 13.55 -8.64
N SER A 165 5.83 14.04 -9.59
CA SER A 165 4.39 14.20 -9.43
C SER A 165 3.71 12.83 -9.27
N ALA A 166 2.46 12.83 -8.78
CA ALA A 166 1.71 11.59 -8.61
C ALA A 166 1.45 10.85 -9.93
N GLU A 167 1.32 11.57 -11.05
CA GLU A 167 1.18 10.98 -12.39
C GLU A 167 2.47 10.33 -12.86
N GLU A 168 3.60 11.03 -12.76
CA GLU A 168 4.92 10.48 -13.11
C GLU A 168 5.26 9.26 -12.25
N ALA A 169 4.98 9.32 -10.95
CA ALA A 169 5.09 8.19 -10.04
C ALA A 169 4.24 6.98 -10.47
N ALA A 170 3.00 7.22 -10.92
CA ALA A 170 2.13 6.17 -11.42
C ALA A 170 2.65 5.59 -12.74
N ASP A 171 3.19 6.42 -13.64
CA ASP A 171 3.82 5.97 -14.89
C ASP A 171 5.03 5.08 -14.63
N ILE A 172 5.90 5.45 -13.68
CA ILE A 172 7.04 4.63 -13.24
C ILE A 172 6.57 3.25 -12.75
N VAL A 173 5.50 3.21 -11.94
CA VAL A 173 4.96 1.95 -11.43
C VAL A 173 4.45 1.07 -12.58
N ILE A 174 3.70 1.64 -13.52
CA ILE A 174 3.18 0.94 -14.71
C ILE A 174 4.33 0.37 -15.56
N GLU A 175 5.34 1.19 -15.86
CA GLU A 175 6.49 0.78 -16.66
C GLU A 175 7.25 -0.39 -15.99
N LYS A 176 7.54 -0.26 -14.69
CA LYS A 176 8.23 -1.31 -13.91
C LYS A 176 7.40 -2.60 -13.80
N MET A 177 6.07 -2.51 -13.90
CA MET A 177 5.22 -3.69 -13.97
C MET A 177 5.25 -4.40 -15.32
N GLY A 178 5.81 -3.76 -16.36
CA GLY A 178 5.92 -4.27 -17.73
C GLY A 178 4.72 -3.95 -18.62
N TYR A 179 4.06 -2.81 -18.38
CA TYR A 179 2.92 -2.32 -19.17
C TYR A 179 3.26 -1.05 -19.94
#